data_AF-A0A535T682-F1
#
_entry.id   AF-A0A535T682-F1
#
_cell.length_a   1.000
_cell.length_b   1.000
_cell.length_c   1.000
_cell.angle_alpha   90.00
_cell.angle_beta   90.00
_cell.angle_gamma   90.00
#
_symmetry.space_group_name_H-M   'P 1'
#
loop_
_entity.id
_entity.type
_entity.pdbx_description
1 polymer ?
#
loop_
_entity_poly.entity_id
_entity_poly.type
_entity_poly.pdbx_seq_one_letter_code
_entity_poly.pdbx_strand_id
1 'polypeptide(L)'
;MSEATSGHAIETLQVEDRRYPPSPAFSQQANAKPEIYAKSFDDFWSEESKRITFFEPWKQLYEWKPPYAKWYIGGQLNVCYNCVDRHVESGLGDKVAYFWEGEPEDDRREITFGQLQKEVVRFANGL
;
A
#
# COMPACT_ATOMS: atom_id res chain seq x y z
N MET A 1 -15.25 61.59 -13.86
CA MET A 1 -15.41 60.80 -15.09
C MET A 1 -14.86 59.41 -14.83
N SER A 2 -15.52 58.42 -15.41
CA SER A 2 -15.26 56.98 -15.37
C SER A 2 -15.73 56.25 -14.11
N GLU A 3 -17.02 55.91 -14.11
CA GLU A 3 -17.54 54.69 -13.51
C GLU A 3 -16.76 53.47 -14.00
N ALA A 4 -16.55 52.50 -13.12
CA ALA A 4 -16.27 51.12 -13.47
C ALA A 4 -17.13 50.23 -12.56
N THR A 5 -18.34 50.01 -13.04
CA THR A 5 -19.20 48.83 -12.91
C THR A 5 -18.93 47.92 -11.71
N SER A 6 -19.74 48.08 -10.66
CA SER A 6 -19.98 47.05 -9.64
C SER A 6 -20.63 45.84 -10.32
N GLY A 7 -19.79 44.96 -10.87
CA GLY A 7 -20.21 43.65 -11.35
C GLY A 7 -20.61 42.81 -10.15
N HIS A 8 -21.92 42.68 -9.91
CA HIS A 8 -22.48 41.61 -9.09
C HIS A 8 -22.14 40.26 -9.74
N ALA A 9 -20.94 39.75 -9.49
CA ALA A 9 -20.63 38.35 -9.70
C ALA A 9 -21.36 37.57 -8.60
N ILE A 10 -22.24 36.66 -8.98
CA ILE A 10 -22.83 35.71 -8.04
C ILE A 10 -21.69 34.77 -7.61
N GLU A 11 -21.07 35.06 -6.46
CA GLU A 11 -20.16 34.12 -5.81
C GLU A 11 -20.99 33.02 -5.14
N THR A 12 -21.23 31.92 -5.86
CA THR A 12 -21.72 30.69 -5.25
C THR A 12 -20.56 29.98 -4.54
N LEU A 13 -20.08 30.55 -3.44
CA LEU A 13 -19.15 29.87 -2.53
C LEU A 13 -19.98 29.14 -1.46
N GLN A 14 -20.65 28.05 -1.86
CA GLN A 14 -21.10 27.08 -0.85
C GLN A 14 -19.87 26.38 -0.29
N VAL A 15 -19.39 26.87 0.85
CA VAL A 15 -18.43 26.13 1.68
C VAL A 15 -19.21 25.01 2.35
N GLU A 16 -19.12 23.83 1.75
CA GLU A 16 -19.78 22.61 2.20
C GLU A 16 -18.96 21.97 3.33
N ASP A 17 -19.23 22.34 4.59
CA ASP A 17 -18.55 21.77 5.77
C ASP A 17 -19.17 20.43 6.26
N ARG A 18 -20.11 19.85 5.52
CA ARG A 18 -20.77 18.60 5.91
C ARG A 18 -19.76 17.46 5.99
N ARG A 19 -19.61 16.89 7.18
CA ARG A 19 -18.81 15.68 7.43
C ARG A 19 -19.71 14.49 7.66
N TYR A 20 -19.38 13.36 7.02
CA TYR A 20 -20.04 12.08 7.21
C TYR A 20 -19.08 11.15 7.94
N PRO A 21 -19.16 11.06 9.28
CA PRO A 21 -18.28 10.16 10.00
C PRO A 21 -18.59 8.70 9.62
N PRO A 22 -17.57 7.83 9.55
CA PRO A 22 -17.80 6.40 9.40
C PRO A 22 -18.67 5.87 10.55
N SER A 23 -19.37 4.76 10.31
CA SER A 23 -20.13 4.12 11.38
C SER A 23 -19.20 3.66 12.51
N PRO A 24 -19.68 3.61 13.77
CA PRO A 24 -18.87 3.13 14.88
C PRO A 24 -18.35 1.70 14.67
N ALA A 25 -19.19 0.82 14.12
CA ALA A 25 -18.83 -0.57 13.84
C ALA A 25 -17.69 -0.70 12.81
N PHE A 26 -17.69 0.15 11.76
CA PHE A 26 -16.61 0.18 10.78
C PHE A 26 -15.32 0.73 11.40
N SER A 27 -15.42 1.82 12.16
CA SER A 27 -14.28 2.48 12.80
C SER A 27 -13.54 1.57 13.80
N GLN A 28 -14.28 0.69 14.49
CA GLN A 28 -13.71 -0.29 15.41
C GLN A 28 -12.77 -1.30 14.72
N GLN A 29 -13.00 -1.62 13.45
CA GLN A 29 -12.19 -2.58 12.67
C GLN A 29 -11.01 -1.92 11.94
N ALA A 30 -10.82 -0.60 12.07
CA ALA A 30 -9.74 0.10 11.39
C ALA A 30 -8.35 -0.43 11.83
N ASN A 31 -7.49 -0.73 10.86
CA ASN A 31 -6.12 -1.20 11.06
C ASN A 31 -5.20 -0.15 11.70
N ALA A 32 -5.47 1.13 11.44
CA ALA A 32 -4.78 2.26 12.07
C ALA A 32 -5.72 2.95 13.04
N LYS A 33 -5.20 3.29 14.21
CA LYS A 33 -5.91 3.99 15.27
C LYS A 33 -5.23 5.34 15.54
N PRO A 34 -5.91 6.34 16.15
CA PRO A 34 -5.37 7.69 16.32
C PRO A 34 -4.01 7.76 17.02
N GLU A 35 -3.67 6.76 17.84
CA GLU A 35 -2.40 6.66 18.55
C GLU A 35 -1.20 6.52 17.60
N ILE A 36 -1.42 6.14 16.33
CA ILE A 36 -0.38 6.13 15.29
C ILE A 36 0.28 7.50 15.12
N TYR A 37 -0.48 8.59 15.30
CA TYR A 37 0.02 9.97 15.17
C TYR A 37 0.87 10.41 16.36
N ALA A 38 0.84 9.67 17.47
CA ALA A 38 1.69 9.93 18.62
C ALA A 38 3.10 9.32 18.47
N LYS A 39 3.31 8.40 17.51
CA LYS A 39 4.62 7.80 17.25
C LYS A 39 5.55 8.81 16.58
N SER A 40 6.84 8.74 16.92
CA SER A 40 7.85 9.48 16.16
C SER A 40 7.94 8.92 14.73
N PHE A 41 8.42 9.73 13.79
CA PHE A 41 8.60 9.34 12.40
C PHE A 41 9.50 8.10 12.27
N ASP A 42 10.63 8.10 12.98
CA ASP A 42 11.63 7.03 12.94
C ASP A 42 11.10 5.74 13.58
N ASP A 43 10.42 5.84 14.72
CA ASP A 43 9.82 4.68 15.39
C ASP A 43 8.72 4.06 14.53
N PHE A 44 7.90 4.90 13.90
CA PHE A 44 6.85 4.44 13.01
C PHE A 44 7.42 3.64 11.83
N TRP A 45 8.34 4.22 11.07
CA TRP A 45 8.89 3.54 9.89
C TRP A 45 9.79 2.34 10.24
N SER A 46 10.47 2.38 11.37
CA SER A 46 11.21 1.22 11.87
C SER A 46 10.26 0.07 12.23
N GLU A 47 9.12 0.35 12.86
CA GLU A 47 8.09 -0.66 13.17
C GLU A 47 7.44 -1.21 11.91
N GLU A 48 7.04 -0.37 10.96
CA GLU A 48 6.41 -0.81 9.71
C GLU A 48 7.35 -1.70 8.87
N SER A 49 8.67 -1.48 8.95
CA SER A 49 9.65 -2.33 8.27
C SER A 49 9.59 -3.81 8.70
N LYS A 50 9.11 -4.10 9.92
CA LYS A 50 8.96 -5.48 10.43
C LYS A 50 7.90 -6.29 9.70
N ARG A 51 7.00 -5.64 8.94
CA ARG A 51 6.02 -6.30 8.07
C ARG A 51 6.66 -6.89 6.81
N ILE A 52 7.89 -6.51 6.50
CA ILE A 52 8.64 -6.90 5.32
C ILE A 52 9.76 -7.84 5.75
N THR A 53 9.93 -8.93 5.02
CA THR A 53 11.04 -9.84 5.24
C THR A 53 12.25 -9.36 4.46
N PHE A 54 13.29 -8.98 5.20
CA PHE A 54 14.62 -8.72 4.67
C PHE A 54 15.49 -9.97 4.82
N PHE A 55 16.26 -10.30 3.78
CA PHE A 55 17.30 -11.33 3.84
C PHE A 55 18.54 -10.83 4.58
N GLU A 56 18.88 -9.56 4.39
CA GLU A 56 19.86 -8.85 5.22
C GLU A 56 19.18 -7.65 5.88
N PRO A 57 19.26 -7.51 7.22
CA PRO A 57 18.63 -6.39 7.91
C PRO A 57 19.26 -5.06 7.49
N TRP A 58 18.43 -4.03 7.37
CA TRP A 58 18.90 -2.68 7.11
C TRP A 58 19.66 -2.12 8.32
N LYS A 59 20.60 -1.20 8.06
CA LYS A 59 21.49 -0.62 9.08
C LYS A 59 21.16 0.84 9.38
N GLN A 60 20.54 1.53 8.44
CA GLN A 60 20.13 2.93 8.58
C GLN A 60 18.75 3.11 7.93
N LEU A 61 17.83 3.77 8.65
CA LEU A 61 16.44 3.91 8.21
C LEU A 61 16.31 4.74 6.93
N TYR A 62 16.93 5.91 6.88
CA TYR A 62 16.93 6.75 5.68
C TYR A 62 18.13 7.70 5.61
N GLU A 63 18.39 8.21 4.41
CA GLU A 63 19.26 9.34 4.12
C GLU A 63 18.45 10.34 3.31
N TRP A 64 18.16 11.50 3.90
CA TRP A 64 17.28 12.49 3.28
C TRP A 64 18.07 13.55 2.51
N LYS A 65 18.34 13.27 1.23
CA LYS A 65 19.00 14.20 0.30
C LYS A 65 18.17 14.39 -0.97
N PRO A 66 17.09 15.18 -0.96
CA PRO A 66 16.26 15.40 -2.13
C PRO A 66 17.08 15.84 -3.37
N PRO A 67 16.82 15.29 -4.57
CA PRO A 67 15.78 14.30 -4.91
C PRO A 67 16.18 12.83 -4.64
N TYR A 68 17.40 12.57 -4.18
CA TYR A 68 17.99 11.25 -3.97
C TYR A 68 17.81 10.73 -2.54
N ALA A 69 16.57 10.69 -2.06
CA ALA A 69 16.27 10.05 -0.78
C ALA A 69 16.52 8.54 -0.86
N LYS A 70 17.16 7.99 0.18
CA LYS A 70 17.39 6.54 0.34
C LYS A 70 16.68 6.05 1.58
N TRP A 71 16.18 4.82 1.52
CA TRP A 71 15.43 4.17 2.59
C TRP A 71 15.98 2.77 2.85
N TYR A 72 15.90 2.31 4.10
CA TYR A 72 16.30 0.99 4.58
C TYR A 72 17.70 0.59 4.08
N ILE A 73 18.67 1.49 4.26
CA ILE A 73 20.00 1.40 3.67
C ILE A 73 20.76 0.21 4.25
N GLY A 74 21.38 -0.56 3.35
CA GLY A 74 22.08 -1.80 3.67
C GLY A 74 21.15 -3.01 3.81
N GLY A 75 19.83 -2.82 3.72
CA GLY A 75 18.88 -3.92 3.71
C GLY A 75 18.84 -4.61 2.35
N GLN A 76 18.75 -5.93 2.35
CA GLN A 76 18.53 -6.72 1.14
C GLN A 76 17.21 -7.47 1.27
N LEU A 77 16.40 -7.44 0.21
CA LEU A 77 15.14 -8.17 0.12
C LEU A 77 14.91 -8.63 -1.31
N ASN A 78 13.95 -9.54 -1.47
CA ASN A 78 13.37 -9.85 -2.76
C ASN A 78 11.87 -9.55 -2.73
N VAL A 79 11.37 -8.83 -3.75
CA VAL A 79 9.96 -8.45 -3.85
C VAL A 79 9.07 -9.66 -4.07
N CYS A 80 9.46 -10.57 -4.98
CA CYS A 80 8.71 -11.80 -5.24
C CYS A 80 8.60 -12.65 -3.97
N TYR A 81 9.68 -12.77 -3.20
CA TYR A 81 9.67 -13.48 -1.92
C TYR A 81 8.63 -12.91 -0.95
N ASN A 82 8.56 -11.59 -0.82
CA ASN A 82 7.59 -10.92 0.06
C ASN A 82 6.15 -10.98 -0.47
N CYS A 83 5.95 -11.07 -1.78
CA CYS A 83 4.63 -11.11 -2.39
C CYS A 83 4.08 -12.53 -2.58
N VAL A 84 4.92 -13.55 -2.65
CA VAL A 84 4.53 -14.91 -3.02
C VAL A 84 5.13 -15.96 -2.08
N ASP A 85 6.44 -16.11 -2.07
CA ASP A 85 7.12 -17.26 -1.45
C ASP A 85 6.86 -17.37 0.05
N ARG A 86 6.98 -16.26 0.79
CA ARG A 86 6.76 -16.27 2.25
C ARG A 86 5.36 -16.72 2.65
N HIS A 87 4.37 -16.51 1.79
CA HIS A 87 2.99 -16.94 2.05
C HIS A 87 2.86 -18.45 1.89
N VAL A 88 3.50 -19.03 0.87
CA VAL A 88 3.56 -20.49 0.70
C VAL A 88 4.32 -21.13 1.86
N GLU A 89 5.49 -20.59 2.23
CA GLU A 89 6.30 -21.05 3.36
C GLU A 89 5.55 -20.99 4.70
N SER A 90 4.67 -19.99 4.87
CA SER A 90 3.81 -19.86 6.06
C SER A 90 2.61 -20.82 6.05
N GLY A 91 2.56 -21.78 5.13
CA GLY A 91 1.47 -22.76 5.02
C GLY A 91 0.20 -22.24 4.33
N LEU A 92 0.26 -21.07 3.67
CA LEU A 92 -0.87 -20.49 2.94
C LEU A 92 -0.86 -20.84 1.44
N GLY A 93 -0.19 -21.93 1.06
CA GLY A 93 -0.09 -22.35 -0.35
C GLY A 93 -1.43 -22.57 -1.03
N ASP A 94 -2.44 -23.05 -0.30
CA ASP A 94 -3.79 -23.29 -0.80
C ASP A 94 -4.70 -22.05 -0.73
N LYS A 95 -4.24 -20.96 -0.12
CA LYS A 95 -5.00 -19.70 -0.07
C LYS A 95 -4.96 -19.03 -1.44
N VAL A 96 -6.11 -18.56 -1.91
CA VAL A 96 -6.23 -17.76 -3.14
C VAL A 96 -5.40 -16.47 -2.99
N ALA A 97 -4.46 -16.26 -3.92
CA ALA A 97 -3.63 -15.07 -4.03
C ALA A 97 -4.34 -13.97 -4.82
N TYR A 98 -4.95 -14.32 -5.96
CA TYR A 98 -5.80 -13.42 -6.71
C TYR A 98 -6.88 -14.17 -7.51
N PHE A 99 -7.93 -13.43 -7.84
CA PHE A 99 -9.00 -13.86 -8.75
C PHE A 99 -8.73 -13.25 -10.13
N TRP A 100 -8.65 -14.08 -11.15
CA TRP A 100 -8.59 -13.67 -12.55
C TRP A 100 -10.00 -13.62 -13.12
N GLU A 101 -10.35 -12.47 -13.69
CA GLU A 101 -11.60 -12.24 -14.41
C GLU A 101 -11.22 -11.89 -15.84
N GLY A 102 -11.34 -12.86 -16.75
CA GLY A 102 -11.02 -12.72 -18.16
C GLY A 102 -12.20 -12.26 -19.02
N GLU A 103 -11.92 -12.14 -20.31
CA GLU A 103 -12.93 -11.98 -21.36
C GLU A 103 -12.78 -13.17 -22.31
N PRO A 104 -13.81 -14.04 -22.46
CA PRO A 104 -15.21 -13.90 -22.04
C PRO A 104 -15.46 -14.06 -20.52
N GLU A 105 -16.65 -13.62 -20.05
CA GLU A 105 -17.05 -13.60 -18.62
C GLU A 105 -16.88 -14.95 -17.88
N ASP A 106 -16.87 -16.07 -18.60
CA ASP A 106 -16.67 -17.41 -18.05
C ASP A 106 -15.20 -17.83 -17.88
N ASP A 107 -14.22 -17.04 -18.36
CA ASP A 107 -12.80 -17.23 -18.05
C ASP A 107 -12.45 -16.69 -16.66
N ARG A 108 -12.95 -17.38 -15.64
CA ARG A 108 -12.65 -17.09 -14.23
C ARG A 108 -11.68 -18.10 -13.67
N ARG A 109 -10.64 -17.63 -12.98
CA ARG A 109 -9.66 -18.52 -12.33
C ARG A 109 -9.34 -18.02 -10.94
N GLU A 110 -9.32 -18.94 -9.99
CA GLU A 110 -8.79 -18.72 -8.65
C GLU A 110 -7.35 -19.21 -8.64
N ILE A 111 -6.39 -18.30 -8.43
CA ILE A 111 -4.97 -18.65 -8.42
C ILE A 111 -4.48 -18.63 -6.98
N THR A 112 -4.09 -19.79 -6.46
CA THR A 112 -3.53 -19.91 -5.11
C THR A 112 -2.07 -19.44 -5.05
N PHE A 113 -1.58 -19.11 -3.85
CA PHE A 113 -0.17 -18.75 -3.67
C PHE A 113 0.78 -19.85 -4.18
N GLY A 114 0.45 -21.13 -3.97
CA GLY A 114 1.27 -22.24 -4.43
C GLY A 114 1.27 -22.40 -5.96
N GLN A 115 0.15 -22.10 -6.63
CA GLN A 115 0.09 -22.05 -8.10
C GLN A 115 0.88 -20.87 -8.64
N LEU A 116 0.67 -19.68 -8.07
CA LEU A 116 1.37 -18.45 -8.46
C LEU A 116 2.89 -18.61 -8.32
N GLN A 117 3.37 -19.18 -7.20
CA GLN A 117 4.80 -19.43 -7.00
C GLN A 117 5.39 -20.29 -8.13
N LYS A 118 4.72 -21.39 -8.49
CA LYS A 118 5.17 -22.27 -9.58
C LYS A 118 5.23 -21.54 -10.91
N GLU A 119 4.23 -20.72 -11.21
CA GLU A 119 4.18 -19.96 -12.46
C GLU A 119 5.27 -18.88 -12.54
N VAL A 120 5.50 -18.14 -11.45
CA VAL A 120 6.56 -17.13 -11.35
C VAL A 120 7.94 -17.78 -11.50
N VAL A 121 8.21 -18.88 -10.80
CA VAL A 121 9.48 -19.61 -10.91
C VAL A 121 9.69 -20.15 -12.33
N ARG A 122 8.66 -20.73 -12.94
CA ARG A 122 8.73 -21.21 -14.32
C ARG A 122 9.06 -20.09 -15.30
N PHE A 123 8.42 -18.92 -15.15
CA PHE A 123 8.69 -17.77 -16.00
C PHE A 123 10.11 -17.21 -15.78
N ALA A 124 10.54 -17.05 -14.53
CA ALA A 124 11.87 -16.55 -14.19
C ALA A 124 13.00 -17.42 -14.74
N ASN A 125 12.83 -18.75 -14.75
CA ASN A 125 13.82 -19.68 -15.33
C ASN A 125 13.93 -19.60 -16.86
N GLY A 126 12.99 -18.92 -17.53
CA GLY A 126 12.99 -18.73 -18.99
C GLY A 126 13.48 -17.36 -19.46
N LEU A 127 13.87 -16.47 -18.54
CA LEU A 127 14.46 -15.15 -18.81
C LEU A 127 16.00 -15.23 -18.83
#